data_AF-Q21C65-F1
#
_entry.id   AF-Q21C65-F1
#
_cell.length_a   1.000
_cell.length_b   1.000
_cell.length_c   1.000
_cell.angle_alpha   90.00
_cell.angle_beta   90.00
_cell.angle_gamma   90.00
#
_symmetry.space_group_name_H-M   'P 1'
#
loop_
_entity.id
_entity.type
_entity.pdbx_description
1 polymer ?
#
loop_
_entity_poly.entity_id
_entity_poly.type
_entity_poly.pdbx_seq_one_letter_code
_entity_poly.pdbx_strand_id
1 'polypeptide(L)'
;MNLDDVKKLTRKTLSAQLAAYGFDDVVVSAGKDHDEDDALFMTAKYKSGSALPSGDVLNRTLAILRRELQKAGEERFPYLTHSPEGEETGYDDEDAPE
;
A
#
# COMPACT_ATOMS: atom_id res chain seq x y z
N MET A 1 3.39 11.81 -10.38
CA MET A 1 3.10 12.85 -9.35
C MET A 1 4.26 12.94 -8.35
N ASN A 2 4.35 13.98 -7.50
CA ASN A 2 5.34 13.97 -6.40
C ASN A 2 4.89 12.99 -5.28
N LEU A 3 5.83 12.58 -4.41
CA LEU A 3 5.55 11.55 -3.41
C LEU A 3 4.55 11.99 -2.33
N ASP A 4 4.52 13.28 -1.98
CA ASP A 4 3.60 13.82 -0.97
C ASP A 4 2.15 13.79 -1.47
N ASP A 5 1.92 14.14 -2.73
CA ASP A 5 0.61 14.07 -3.38
C ASP A 5 0.14 12.62 -3.49
N VAL A 6 1.05 11.69 -3.85
CA VAL A 6 0.77 10.25 -3.85
C VAL A 6 0.37 9.80 -2.45
N LYS A 7 1.17 10.12 -1.42
CA LYS A 7 0.88 9.73 -0.03
C LYS A 7 -0.48 10.25 0.42
N LYS A 8 -0.81 11.50 0.11
CA LYS A 8 -2.09 12.12 0.46
C LYS A 8 -3.27 11.43 -0.24
N LEU A 9 -3.15 11.14 -1.53
CA LEU A 9 -4.19 10.45 -2.30
C LEU A 9 -4.37 9.00 -1.85
N THR A 10 -3.27 8.28 -1.63
CA THR A 10 -3.28 6.91 -1.09
C THR A 10 -3.95 6.89 0.27
N ARG A 11 -3.53 7.75 1.22
CA ARG A 11 -4.13 7.80 2.56
C ARG A 11 -5.63 8.07 2.48
N LYS A 12 -6.05 9.06 1.69
CA LYS A 12 -7.47 9.37 1.49
C LYS A 12 -8.26 8.17 0.97
N THR A 13 -7.71 7.48 -0.04
CA THR A 13 -8.37 6.33 -0.67
C THR A 13 -8.47 5.14 0.27
N LEU A 14 -7.36 4.80 0.95
CA LEU A 14 -7.34 3.72 1.94
C LEU A 14 -8.22 4.03 3.15
N SER A 15 -8.25 5.26 3.66
CA SER A 15 -9.19 5.65 4.72
C SER A 15 -10.64 5.44 4.28
N ALA A 16 -11.01 5.83 3.06
CA ALA A 16 -12.38 5.66 2.56
C ALA A 16 -12.81 4.19 2.44
N GLN A 17 -11.87 3.30 2.10
CA GLN A 17 -12.17 1.87 1.92
C GLN A 17 -12.00 1.04 3.20
N LEU A 18 -11.02 1.40 4.04
CA LEU A 18 -10.49 0.51 5.08
C LEU A 18 -10.60 1.06 6.51
N ALA A 19 -11.07 2.30 6.73
CA ALA A 19 -11.22 2.84 8.09
C ALA A 19 -12.13 1.99 8.98
N ALA A 20 -13.18 1.38 8.42
CA ALA A 20 -14.07 0.47 9.15
C ALA A 20 -13.36 -0.81 9.65
N TYR A 21 -12.22 -1.16 9.04
CA TYR A 21 -11.37 -2.29 9.43
C TYR A 21 -10.12 -1.84 10.21
N GLY A 22 -10.12 -0.62 10.72
CA GLY A 22 -9.05 -0.11 11.58
C GLY A 22 -7.82 0.40 10.84
N PHE A 23 -7.90 0.71 9.54
CA PHE A 23 -6.82 1.43 8.86
C PHE A 23 -6.49 2.75 9.59
N ASP A 24 -5.20 3.01 9.77
CA ASP A 24 -4.69 4.17 10.52
C ASP A 24 -3.83 5.09 9.64
N ASP A 25 -2.80 4.52 9.02
CA ASP A 25 -1.89 5.26 8.15
C ASP A 25 -1.29 4.39 7.04
N VAL A 26 -0.57 5.03 6.12
CA VAL A 26 0.19 4.38 5.06
C VAL A 26 1.60 4.97 4.97
N VAL A 27 2.59 4.09 4.92
CA VAL A 27 3.95 4.44 4.50
C VAL A 27 4.00 4.29 2.99
N VAL A 28 4.55 5.29 2.30
CA VAL A 28 4.71 5.28 0.84
C VAL A 28 6.15 5.62 0.51
N SER A 29 6.78 4.80 -0.30
CA SER A 29 8.08 5.06 -0.92
C SER A 29 7.99 4.82 -2.43
N ALA A 30 8.92 5.44 -3.16
CA ALA A 30 9.15 5.16 -4.57
C ALA A 30 10.44 4.34 -4.69
N GLY A 31 10.49 3.45 -5.68
CA GLY A 31 11.66 2.63 -5.95
C GLY A 31 11.56 1.97 -7.32
N LYS A 32 12.43 0.99 -7.54
CA LYS A 32 12.38 0.10 -8.69
C LYS A 32 11.75 -1.22 -8.29
N ASP A 33 10.92 -1.79 -9.15
CA ASP A 33 10.47 -3.18 -8.98
C ASP A 33 11.54 -4.17 -9.48
N HIS A 34 11.19 -5.46 -9.49
CA HIS A 34 12.07 -6.54 -9.94
C HIS A 34 12.52 -6.38 -11.41
N ASP A 35 11.73 -5.69 -12.23
CA ASP A 35 12.00 -5.51 -13.66
C ASP A 35 12.68 -4.16 -13.94
N GLU A 36 13.19 -3.49 -12.90
CA GLU A 36 13.78 -2.14 -12.93
C GLU A 36 12.82 -1.01 -13.33
N ASP A 37 11.51 -1.26 -13.30
CA ASP A 37 10.48 -0.27 -13.60
C ASP A 37 10.19 0.60 -12.37
N ASP A 38 9.86 1.88 -12.61
CA ASP A 38 9.50 2.79 -11.52
C ASP A 38 8.18 2.36 -10.86
N ALA A 39 8.23 2.14 -9.54
CA ALA A 39 7.12 1.63 -8.77
C ALA A 39 6.88 2.41 -7.47
N LEU A 40 5.71 2.18 -6.87
CA LEU A 40 5.34 2.68 -5.56
C LEU A 40 5.19 1.50 -4.60
N PHE A 41 5.86 1.59 -3.45
CA PHE A 41 5.76 0.61 -2.38
C PHE A 41 4.99 1.23 -1.22
N MET A 42 3.91 0.56 -0.81
CA MET A 42 2.95 1.08 0.15
C MET A 42 2.69 0.06 1.24
N THR A 43 2.80 0.48 2.49
CA THR A 43 2.46 -0.36 3.64
C THR A 43 1.30 0.27 4.41
N ALA A 44 0.11 -0.32 4.29
CA ALA A 44 -1.05 0.07 5.08
C ALA A 44 -0.89 -0.44 6.53
N LYS A 45 -0.98 0.48 7.49
CA LYS A 45 -0.90 0.25 8.92
C LYS A 45 -2.30 0.29 9.53
N TYR A 46 -2.53 -0.60 10.48
CA TYR A 46 -3.82 -0.77 11.16
C TYR A 46 -3.65 -0.60 12.67
N LYS A 47 -4.73 -0.20 13.34
CA LYS A 47 -4.77 -0.09 14.80
C LYS A 47 -4.64 -1.47 15.45
N SER A 48 -4.13 -1.49 16.69
CA SER A 48 -4.06 -2.70 17.52
C SER A 48 -5.37 -3.48 17.56
N GLY A 49 -5.28 -4.79 17.41
CA GLY A 49 -6.43 -5.70 17.46
C GLY A 49 -7.37 -5.61 16.25
N SER A 50 -7.00 -4.87 15.19
CA SER A 50 -7.75 -4.85 13.94
C SER A 50 -7.57 -6.15 13.19
N ALA A 51 -8.68 -6.73 12.72
CA ALA A 51 -8.63 -7.83 11.76
C ALA A 51 -8.59 -7.26 10.34
N LEU A 52 -7.77 -7.85 9.48
CA LEU A 52 -7.82 -7.54 8.06
C LEU A 52 -9.17 -7.98 7.47
N PRO A 53 -9.75 -7.19 6.54
CA PRO A 53 -10.94 -7.62 5.82
C PRO A 53 -10.61 -8.78 4.86
N SER A 54 -11.64 -9.37 4.26
CA SER A 54 -11.47 -10.45 3.29
C SER A 54 -10.64 -10.03 2.08
N GLY A 55 -9.99 -11.01 1.42
CA GLY A 55 -9.20 -10.78 0.22
C GLY A 55 -9.94 -10.03 -0.89
N ASP A 56 -11.26 -10.25 -1.05
CA ASP A 56 -12.08 -9.52 -2.02
C ASP A 56 -12.19 -8.02 -1.74
N VAL A 57 -12.22 -7.64 -0.46
CA VAL A 57 -12.22 -6.23 -0.04
C VAL A 57 -10.84 -5.62 -0.31
N LEU A 58 -9.77 -6.34 0.00
CA LEU A 58 -8.39 -5.90 -0.24
C LEU A 58 -8.10 -5.72 -1.73
N ASN A 59 -8.43 -6.70 -2.56
CA ASN A 59 -8.25 -6.65 -4.01
C ASN A 59 -9.05 -5.51 -4.66
N ARG A 60 -10.30 -5.31 -4.23
CA ARG A 60 -11.13 -4.19 -4.69
C ARG A 60 -10.54 -2.85 -4.29
N THR A 61 -10.00 -2.75 -3.07
CA THR A 61 -9.34 -1.54 -2.58
C THR A 61 -8.11 -1.21 -3.42
N LEU A 62 -7.27 -2.20 -3.74
CA LEU A 62 -6.12 -2.02 -4.62
C LEU A 62 -6.54 -1.56 -6.03
N ALA A 63 -7.59 -2.16 -6.59
CA ALA A 63 -8.10 -1.75 -7.90
C ALA A 63 -8.63 -0.31 -7.90
N ILE A 64 -9.31 0.12 -6.84
CA ILE A 64 -9.78 1.51 -6.67
C ILE A 64 -8.58 2.44 -6.53
N LEU A 65 -7.61 2.11 -5.66
CA LEU A 65 -6.40 2.90 -5.46
C LEU A 65 -5.64 3.12 -6.77
N ARG A 66 -5.39 2.03 -7.52
CA ARG A 66 -4.71 2.11 -8.82
C ARG A 66 -5.44 3.03 -9.79
N ARG A 67 -6.77 2.93 -9.86
CA ARG A 67 -7.58 3.80 -10.73
C ARG A 67 -7.49 5.27 -10.32
N GLU A 68 -7.56 5.57 -9.02
CA GLU A 68 -7.49 6.96 -8.54
C GLU A 68 -6.09 7.57 -8.76
N LEU A 69 -5.02 6.80 -8.56
CA LEU A 69 -3.64 7.20 -8.89
C LEU A 69 -3.49 7.50 -10.38
N GLN A 70 -3.97 6.60 -11.25
CA GLN A 70 -3.91 6.81 -12.71
C GLN A 70 -4.69 8.05 -13.17
N LYS A 71 -5.89 8.29 -12.63
CA LYS A 71 -6.67 9.50 -12.93
C LYS A 71 -5.94 10.79 -12.53
N ALA A 72 -5.09 10.73 -11.52
CA ALA A 72 -4.30 11.84 -11.04
C ALA A 72 -2.95 12.00 -11.79
N GLY A 73 -2.67 11.14 -12.78
CA GLY A 73 -1.42 11.18 -13.56
C GLY A 73 -0.25 10.46 -12.88
N GLU A 74 -0.52 9.50 -12.01
CA GLU A 74 0.49 8.59 -11.48
C GLU A 74 0.50 7.28 -12.28
N GLU A 75 1.60 7.03 -12.98
CA GLU A 75 1.76 5.89 -13.89
C GLU A 75 2.44 4.70 -13.21
N ARG A 76 3.19 4.93 -12.12
CA ARG A 76 3.91 3.89 -11.37
C ARG A 76 2.93 2.90 -10.75
N PHE A 77 3.29 1.61 -10.78
CA PHE A 77 2.44 0.57 -10.23
C PHE A 77 2.46 0.61 -8.68
N PRO A 78 1.29 0.54 -8.00
CA PRO A 78 1.22 0.51 -6.54
C PRO A 78 1.28 -0.93 -6.00
N TYR A 79 2.38 -1.29 -5.34
CA TYR A 79 2.49 -2.48 -4.51
C TYR A 79 1.98 -2.15 -3.10
N LEU A 80 0.89 -2.80 -2.68
CA LEU A 80 0.25 -2.56 -1.39
C LEU A 80 0.37 -3.77 -0.47
N THR A 81 1.12 -3.60 0.61
CA THR A 81 1.25 -4.56 1.70
C THR A 81 0.37 -4.15 2.88
N HIS A 82 -0.24 -5.13 3.53
CA HIS A 82 -1.08 -4.94 4.71
C HIS A 82 -0.30 -5.41 5.95
N SER A 83 -0.15 -4.53 6.95
CA SER A 83 0.62 -4.81 8.17
C SER A 83 -0.27 -4.50 9.38
N PRO A 84 -1.07 -5.47 9.85
CA PRO A 84 -1.73 -5.37 11.15
C PRO A 84 -0.67 -5.39 12.26
N GLU A 85 -0.91 -4.69 13.36
CA GLU A 85 0.03 -4.65 14.49
C GLU A 85 0.22 -6.06 15.09
N GLY A 86 1.48 -6.46 15.29
CA GLY A 86 1.85 -7.78 15.80
C GLY A 86 2.26 -8.80 14.73
N GLU A 87 2.09 -8.48 13.44
CA GLU A 87 2.76 -9.21 12.35
C GLU A 87 4.11 -8.55 12.05
N GLU A 88 5.21 -9.21 12.43
CA GLU A 88 6.49 -9.01 11.74
C GLU A 88 6.24 -9.36 10.28
N THR A 89 6.42 -8.39 9.39
CA THR A 89 6.45 -8.67 7.96
C THR A 89 7.71 -9.49 7.72
N GLY A 90 7.59 -10.82 7.77
CA GLY A 90 8.66 -11.79 7.53
C GLY A 90 9.10 -11.83 6.07
N TYR A 91 9.46 -10.67 5.52
CA TYR A 91 10.43 -10.59 4.43
C TYR A 91 11.76 -10.28 5.11
N ASP A 92 12.38 -11.31 5.66
CA ASP A 92 13.82 -11.29 5.88
C ASP A 92 14.48 -11.07 4.51
N ASP A 93 15.41 -10.13 4.44
CA ASP A 93 16.34 -9.92 3.33
C ASP A 93 17.30 -11.13 3.19
N GLU A 94 16.77 -12.35 3.04
CA GLU A 94 17.54 -13.61 2.94
C GLU A 94 17.69 -14.12 1.50
N ASP A 95 17.86 -13.23 0.52
CA ASP A 95 18.28 -13.65 -0.83
C ASP A 95 19.14 -12.59 -1.55
N ALA A 96 20.13 -12.03 -0.84
CA ALA A 96 21.29 -11.46 -1.51
C ALA A 96 22.38 -12.55 -1.63
N PRO A 97 22.60 -13.15 -2.81
CA PRO A 97 23.75 -14.04 -3.00
C PRO A 97 25.07 -13.24 -2.85
N GLU A 98 26.01 -13.82 -2.07
CA GLU A 98 27.36 -13.29 -1.82
C GLU A 98 28.18 -12.98 -3.10
#